data_AF-A0A5J4KU85-F1
#
_entry.id   AF-A0A5J4KU85-F1
#
_cell.length_a   1.000
_cell.length_b   1.000
_cell.length_c   1.000
_cell.angle_alpha   90.00
_cell.angle_beta   90.00
_cell.angle_gamma   90.00
#
_symmetry.space_group_name_H-M   'P 1'
#
loop_
_entity.id
_entity.type
_entity.pdbx_description
1 polymer ?
#
loop_
_entity_poly.entity_id
_entity_poly.type
_entity_poly.pdbx_seq_one_letter_code
_entity_poly.pdbx_strand_id
1 'polypeptide(L)'
;MLKPSGLKRTISCVTFISITLCTLILMCMLLLFSTYTKAAEAHISTTGADPLATTTAAATGTASATVTAHAIMRHTPYGYIHMTYNANTKSLTLDPSLSGFKPNSTHVVQIEQGTCPAMGSSGESSFDEDNTSTQDNTSAEDSTSAEDNTAATATPGATATGTATQASPTAMPAVSLYSTMLTSDATGQIKSSATINHVNTPPTPNNMHVSVYNGSALKTAEQKVAIACGNIKSYQPKTSSATATATGTAPATGTATGTTGNTFTANMGPTNSPNEHSTGLARLSLTKGTLSVQFKAKGLAPNSTHAVRVYSGTCQNIGSVAYDLGTITADSEGKVDLSKTFKNVTSIPDNNLAAQVHYGTHLNDQVQNNPIMCGNIHLDKNQPSATATP
;
A
#
# COMPACT_ATOMS: atom_id res chain seq x y z
N MET A 1 6.12 8.01 -61.85
CA MET A 1 5.49 9.22 -61.26
C MET A 1 4.01 8.93 -61.05
N LEU A 2 3.62 8.54 -59.83
CA LEU A 2 2.21 8.28 -59.46
C LEU A 2 1.75 9.35 -58.47
N LYS A 3 0.61 9.97 -58.79
CA LYS A 3 0.05 11.17 -58.15
C LYS A 3 -0.85 10.73 -56.97
N PRO A 4 -0.62 11.15 -55.71
CA PRO A 4 -1.48 10.74 -54.60
C PRO A 4 -2.73 11.61 -54.55
N SER A 5 -3.89 10.96 -54.70
CA SER A 5 -5.23 11.57 -54.74
C SER A 5 -5.95 11.50 -53.39
N GLY A 6 -6.33 12.67 -52.87
CA GLY A 6 -7.69 12.96 -52.38
C GLY A 6 -8.21 12.39 -51.05
N LEU A 7 -7.60 11.36 -50.43
CA LEU A 7 -8.27 10.66 -49.32
C LEU A 7 -8.17 11.35 -47.95
N LYS A 8 -7.26 12.33 -47.78
CA LYS A 8 -7.03 12.96 -46.46
C LYS A 8 -8.04 14.04 -46.07
N ARG A 9 -8.87 14.54 -47.01
CA ARG A 9 -9.76 15.68 -46.72
C ARG A 9 -11.09 15.27 -46.08
N THR A 10 -11.54 14.05 -46.30
CA THR A 10 -12.86 13.58 -45.80
C THR A 10 -12.79 13.12 -44.34
N ILE A 11 -11.67 12.54 -43.90
CA ILE A 11 -11.52 12.03 -42.52
C ILE A 11 -11.47 13.19 -41.50
N SER A 12 -10.85 14.32 -41.87
CA SER A 12 -10.76 15.50 -40.98
C SER A 12 -12.12 16.15 -40.71
N CYS A 13 -13.04 16.12 -41.67
CA CYS A 13 -14.35 16.77 -41.52
C CYS A 13 -15.28 15.99 -40.57
N VAL A 14 -15.20 14.65 -40.58
CA VAL A 14 -16.05 13.79 -39.73
C VAL A 14 -15.65 13.87 -38.26
N THR A 15 -14.36 14.02 -37.94
CA THR A 15 -13.89 14.15 -36.56
C THR A 15 -14.33 15.46 -35.90
N PHE A 16 -14.39 16.57 -36.64
CA PHE A 16 -14.82 17.85 -36.10
C PHE A 16 -16.33 17.88 -35.76
N ILE A 17 -17.16 17.25 -36.57
CA ILE A 17 -18.61 17.16 -36.31
C ILE A 17 -18.89 16.32 -35.05
N SER A 18 -18.16 15.20 -34.88
CA SER A 18 -18.34 14.33 -33.72
C SER A 18 -17.96 15.00 -32.38
N ILE A 19 -16.84 15.74 -32.34
CA ILE A 19 -16.40 16.44 -31.13
C ILE A 19 -17.38 17.56 -30.77
N THR A 20 -17.87 18.32 -31.76
CA THR A 20 -18.79 19.44 -31.53
C THR A 20 -20.16 18.96 -31.04
N LEU A 21 -20.65 17.82 -31.54
CA LEU A 21 -21.90 17.22 -31.06
C LEU A 21 -21.75 16.71 -29.62
N CYS A 22 -20.61 16.10 -29.29
CA CYS A 22 -20.36 15.56 -27.96
C CYS A 22 -20.28 16.67 -26.88
N THR A 23 -19.66 17.81 -27.20
CA THR A 23 -19.60 18.97 -26.28
C THR A 23 -20.97 19.63 -26.08
N LEU A 24 -21.81 19.69 -27.11
CA LEU A 24 -23.16 20.23 -27.01
C LEU A 24 -24.06 19.37 -26.10
N ILE A 25 -23.95 18.04 -26.18
CA ILE A 25 -24.70 17.10 -25.34
C ILE A 25 -24.29 17.25 -23.86
N LEU A 26 -22.98 17.36 -23.58
CA LEU A 26 -22.46 17.58 -22.23
C LEU A 26 -22.93 18.92 -21.63
N MET A 27 -22.95 19.99 -22.43
CA MET A 27 -23.47 21.30 -22.02
C MET A 27 -24.99 21.27 -21.73
N CYS A 28 -25.79 20.56 -22.54
CA CYS A 28 -27.22 20.38 -22.26
C CYS A 28 -27.47 19.63 -20.95
N MET A 29 -26.69 18.58 -20.67
CA MET A 29 -26.81 17.82 -19.42
C MET A 29 -26.48 18.70 -18.21
N LEU A 30 -25.41 19.50 -18.26
CA LEU A 30 -25.03 20.41 -17.17
C LEU A 30 -26.10 21.49 -16.88
N LEU A 31 -26.79 21.98 -17.91
CA LEU A 31 -27.90 22.93 -17.74
C LEU A 31 -29.15 22.29 -17.11
N LEU A 32 -29.40 21.00 -17.38
CA LEU A 32 -30.50 20.25 -16.77
C LEU A 32 -30.27 19.93 -15.28
N PHE A 33 -29.01 19.80 -14.85
CA PHE A 33 -28.69 19.59 -13.43
C PHE A 33 -28.69 20.89 -12.60
N SER A 34 -28.69 22.07 -13.24
CA SER A 34 -28.57 23.36 -12.53
C SER A 34 -29.90 23.93 -12.00
N THR A 35 -31.04 23.28 -12.22
CA THR A 35 -32.37 23.79 -11.81
C THR A 35 -32.96 23.13 -10.56
N TYR A 36 -32.23 22.22 -9.89
CA TYR A 36 -32.67 21.60 -8.63
C TYR A 36 -32.09 22.29 -7.39
N THR A 37 -32.37 23.58 -7.21
CA THR A 37 -32.31 24.24 -5.90
C THR A 37 -33.62 24.98 -5.66
N LYS A 38 -34.65 24.23 -5.24
CA LYS A 38 -35.90 24.82 -4.76
C LYS A 38 -35.74 25.18 -3.29
N ALA A 39 -35.93 26.47 -3.02
CA ALA A 39 -36.05 27.09 -1.72
C ALA A 39 -37.15 26.42 -0.88
N ALA A 40 -36.83 26.15 0.39
CA ALA A 40 -37.82 25.95 1.45
C ALA A 40 -37.95 27.29 2.19
N GLU A 41 -38.90 28.13 1.76
CA GLU A 41 -39.37 29.26 2.55
C GLU A 41 -40.35 28.75 3.60
N ALA A 42 -40.00 28.92 4.87
CA ALA A 42 -40.90 28.68 5.99
C ALA A 42 -41.89 29.84 6.12
N HIS A 43 -43.16 29.54 5.95
CA HIS A 43 -44.27 30.47 6.14
C HIS A 43 -44.52 30.66 7.65
N ILE A 44 -44.26 31.86 8.17
CA ILE A 44 -44.69 32.26 9.52
C ILE A 44 -46.18 32.59 9.45
N SER A 45 -47.01 31.86 10.19
CA SER A 45 -48.40 32.23 10.45
C SER A 45 -48.60 32.38 11.95
N THR A 46 -48.87 33.62 12.36
CA THR A 46 -49.19 34.02 13.73
C THR A 46 -50.70 34.10 13.92
N THR A 47 -51.23 33.22 14.77
CA THR A 47 -52.46 33.38 15.57
C THR A 47 -52.19 32.57 16.85
N GLY A 48 -52.40 33.04 18.07
CA GLY A 48 -53.48 33.85 18.62
C GLY A 48 -54.03 33.06 19.83
N ALA A 49 -53.44 33.34 21.00
CA ALA A 49 -53.82 33.00 22.39
C ALA A 49 -54.83 31.86 22.70
N ASP A 50 -54.39 30.92 23.55
CA ASP A 50 -55.16 30.46 24.72
C ASP A 50 -54.22 29.87 25.81
N PRO A 51 -54.36 30.21 27.11
CA PRO A 51 -53.46 29.74 28.16
C PRO A 51 -53.96 28.41 28.72
N LEU A 52 -53.37 27.29 28.29
CA LEU A 52 -53.63 25.96 28.85
C LEU A 52 -52.40 25.45 29.62
N ALA A 53 -52.69 24.93 30.81
CA ALA A 53 -51.76 24.62 31.89
C ALA A 53 -50.47 23.88 31.48
N THR A 54 -49.35 24.47 31.87
CA THR A 54 -48.00 23.93 31.73
C THR A 54 -47.78 22.78 32.70
N THR A 55 -47.97 21.54 32.24
CA THR A 55 -47.29 20.37 32.81
C THR A 55 -46.03 20.12 32.00
N THR A 56 -44.90 20.67 32.45
CA THR A 56 -43.57 20.39 31.91
C THR A 56 -43.20 18.95 32.25
N ALA A 57 -43.63 17.99 31.43
CA ALA A 57 -43.03 16.66 31.40
C ALA A 57 -41.61 16.85 30.86
N ALA A 58 -40.61 16.76 31.75
CA ALA A 58 -39.22 16.68 31.37
C ALA A 58 -39.06 15.44 30.47
N ALA A 59 -38.99 15.66 29.15
CA ALA A 59 -38.58 14.64 28.22
C ALA A 59 -37.13 14.27 28.57
N THR A 60 -36.96 13.21 29.34
CA THR A 60 -35.70 12.46 29.44
C THR A 60 -35.40 11.91 28.05
N GLY A 61 -34.89 12.77 27.18
CA GLY A 61 -34.31 12.38 25.91
C GLY A 61 -33.11 11.52 26.23
N THR A 62 -33.27 10.20 26.06
CA THR A 62 -32.16 9.24 26.13
C THR A 62 -31.11 9.73 25.15
N ALA A 63 -30.01 10.28 25.67
CA ALA A 63 -28.91 10.77 24.86
C ALA A 63 -28.48 9.62 23.93
N SER A 64 -28.60 9.86 22.62
CA SER A 64 -28.20 8.89 21.60
C SER A 64 -26.75 8.53 21.82
N ALA A 65 -26.48 7.28 22.17
CA ALA A 65 -25.13 6.77 22.35
C ALA A 65 -24.44 6.69 20.98
N THR A 66 -23.74 7.75 20.60
CA THR A 66 -22.79 7.71 19.49
C THR A 66 -21.56 6.93 19.96
N VAL A 67 -21.22 5.86 19.25
CA VAL A 67 -20.02 5.07 19.52
C VAL A 67 -18.98 5.38 18.47
N THR A 68 -17.78 5.75 18.90
CA THR A 68 -16.64 6.05 18.03
C THR A 68 -15.56 4.99 18.18
N ALA A 69 -15.02 4.55 17.04
CA ALA A 69 -13.95 3.59 16.95
C ALA A 69 -12.95 3.99 15.86
N HIS A 70 -11.76 3.40 15.86
CA HIS A 70 -10.84 3.50 14.74
C HIS A 70 -10.21 2.15 14.41
N ALA A 71 -9.72 2.03 13.18
CA ALA A 71 -8.81 0.97 12.77
C ALA A 71 -7.60 1.63 12.09
N ILE A 72 -6.41 1.41 12.63
CA ILE A 72 -5.16 1.83 11.98
C ILE A 72 -4.73 0.68 11.07
N MET A 73 -4.60 0.96 9.78
CA MET A 73 -4.15 -0.03 8.81
C MET A 73 -2.69 -0.35 9.11
N ARG A 74 -2.42 -1.62 9.37
CA ARG A 74 -1.07 -2.07 9.73
C ARG A 74 -0.16 -2.20 8.50
N HIS A 75 -0.69 -2.02 7.29
CA HIS A 75 -0.08 -2.47 6.06
C HIS A 75 -0.46 -1.58 4.87
N THR A 76 0.16 -1.75 3.71
CA THR A 76 -0.15 -0.98 2.50
C THR A 76 -1.42 -1.52 1.84
N PRO A 77 -2.43 -0.70 1.55
CA PRO A 77 -2.53 0.76 1.72
C PRO A 77 -2.59 1.21 3.19
N TYR A 78 -1.74 2.17 3.56
CA TYR A 78 -1.57 2.65 4.93
C TYR A 78 -2.61 3.70 5.30
N GLY A 79 -2.73 3.95 6.61
CA GLY A 79 -3.56 5.04 7.14
C GLY A 79 -4.48 4.56 8.25
N TYR A 80 -5.64 5.20 8.38
CA TYR A 80 -6.65 4.80 9.35
C TYR A 80 -8.07 4.96 8.80
N ILE A 81 -9.01 4.30 9.44
CA ILE A 81 -10.44 4.53 9.23
C ILE A 81 -11.07 4.86 10.59
N HIS A 82 -11.62 6.06 10.70
CA HIS A 82 -12.49 6.42 11.81
C HIS A 82 -13.90 5.90 11.55
N MET A 83 -14.55 5.40 12.58
CA MET A 83 -15.88 4.81 12.52
C MET A 83 -16.77 5.49 13.54
N THR A 84 -17.92 5.99 13.09
CA THR A 84 -18.94 6.58 13.96
C THR A 84 -20.25 5.85 13.77
N TYR A 85 -20.73 5.19 14.82
CA TYR A 85 -22.01 4.51 14.84
C TYR A 85 -23.08 5.42 15.46
N ASN A 86 -24.19 5.58 14.76
CA ASN A 86 -25.38 6.27 15.24
C ASN A 86 -26.49 5.24 15.52
N ALA A 87 -26.84 5.09 16.80
CA ALA A 87 -27.85 4.12 17.24
C ALA A 87 -29.28 4.45 16.77
N ASN A 88 -29.60 5.73 16.59
CA ASN A 88 -30.94 6.16 16.17
C ASN A 88 -31.21 5.79 14.70
N THR A 89 -30.23 6.06 13.84
CA THR A 89 -30.32 5.78 12.40
C THR A 89 -29.82 4.39 12.03
N LYS A 90 -29.24 3.65 13.00
CA LYS A 90 -28.57 2.36 12.79
C LYS A 90 -27.58 2.45 11.62
N SER A 91 -26.81 3.53 11.58
CA SER A 91 -25.85 3.81 10.51
C SER A 91 -24.43 3.86 11.05
N LEU A 92 -23.51 3.24 10.34
CA LEU A 92 -22.08 3.31 10.60
C LEU A 92 -21.41 4.14 9.51
N THR A 93 -20.87 5.30 9.88
CA THR A 93 -20.09 6.14 8.97
C THR A 93 -18.61 5.82 9.12
N LEU A 94 -17.97 5.51 8.00
CA LEU A 94 -16.53 5.31 7.87
C LEU A 94 -15.94 6.59 7.29
N ASP A 95 -14.93 7.13 7.96
CA ASP A 95 -14.16 8.30 7.55
C ASP A 95 -12.69 7.88 7.37
N PRO A 96 -12.32 7.42 6.16
CA PRO A 96 -10.99 6.91 5.87
C PRO A 96 -9.99 8.04 5.63
N SER A 97 -8.74 7.82 6.03
CA SER A 97 -7.58 8.58 5.59
C SER A 97 -6.51 7.58 5.20
N LEU A 98 -6.62 7.07 3.98
CA LEU A 98 -5.78 5.97 3.48
C LEU A 98 -4.96 6.39 2.24
N SER A 99 -3.78 5.81 2.07
CA SER A 99 -2.83 6.10 0.98
C SER A 99 -2.20 4.81 0.44
N GLY A 100 -1.66 4.87 -0.79
CA GLY A 100 -0.96 3.74 -1.40
C GLY A 100 -1.85 2.83 -2.27
N PHE A 101 -3.02 3.32 -2.68
CA PHE A 101 -3.84 2.64 -3.69
C PHE A 101 -3.36 3.01 -5.10
N LYS A 102 -3.73 2.20 -6.11
CA LYS A 102 -3.68 2.67 -7.49
C LYS A 102 -4.59 3.90 -7.64
N PRO A 103 -4.24 4.89 -8.46
CA PRO A 103 -5.15 5.98 -8.79
C PRO A 103 -6.49 5.50 -9.35
N ASN A 104 -7.59 6.08 -8.88
CA ASN A 104 -8.95 5.83 -9.35
C ASN A 104 -9.40 4.35 -9.27
N SER A 105 -8.91 3.60 -8.29
CA SER A 105 -9.30 2.20 -8.05
C SER A 105 -10.39 2.11 -6.98
N THR A 106 -11.27 1.10 -7.09
CA THR A 106 -12.33 0.84 -6.12
C THR A 106 -12.04 -0.45 -5.36
N HIS A 107 -12.21 -0.40 -4.05
CA HIS A 107 -11.86 -1.45 -3.11
C HIS A 107 -13.06 -1.78 -2.21
N VAL A 108 -13.31 -3.06 -2.00
CA VAL A 108 -14.25 -3.47 -0.95
C VAL A 108 -13.56 -3.33 0.41
N VAL A 109 -14.28 -2.74 1.36
CA VAL A 109 -13.90 -2.71 2.76
C VAL A 109 -14.90 -3.54 3.54
N GLN A 110 -14.43 -4.54 4.26
CA GLN A 110 -15.24 -5.36 5.14
C GLN A 110 -14.84 -5.16 6.60
N ILE A 111 -15.83 -5.26 7.47
CA ILE A 111 -15.63 -5.32 8.90
C ILE A 111 -15.98 -6.73 9.35
N GLU A 112 -15.01 -7.42 9.92
CA GLU A 112 -15.04 -8.85 10.15
C GLU A 112 -14.77 -9.18 11.62
N GLN A 113 -15.21 -10.35 12.07
CA GLN A 113 -14.88 -10.86 13.40
C GLN A 113 -13.41 -11.33 13.47
N GLY A 114 -12.84 -11.25 14.67
CA GLY A 114 -11.48 -11.65 14.97
C GLY A 114 -10.49 -10.48 14.93
N THR A 115 -9.21 -10.82 14.98
CA THR A 115 -8.10 -9.86 14.91
C THR A 115 -7.38 -9.97 13.58
N CYS A 116 -6.89 -8.85 13.07
CA CYS A 116 -5.89 -8.84 12.02
C CYS A 116 -4.75 -9.79 12.40
N PRO A 117 -4.34 -10.70 11.49
CA PRO A 117 -3.23 -11.60 11.74
C PRO A 117 -2.01 -10.79 12.20
N ALA A 118 -1.31 -11.30 13.21
CA ALA A 118 -0.08 -10.69 13.68
C ALA A 118 0.93 -10.67 12.52
N MET A 119 1.68 -9.56 12.41
CA MET A 119 2.77 -9.42 11.43
C MET A 119 3.71 -10.63 11.57
N GLY A 120 4.14 -11.19 10.44
CA GLY A 120 4.91 -12.44 10.36
C GLY A 120 5.95 -12.57 11.48
N SER A 121 5.63 -13.37 12.50
CA SER A 121 6.56 -13.77 13.56
C SER A 121 7.57 -14.80 13.01
N SER A 122 8.24 -14.45 11.91
CA SER A 122 9.37 -15.21 11.36
C SER A 122 10.62 -14.41 11.68
N GLY A 123 11.44 -14.97 12.58
CA GLY A 123 12.51 -14.29 13.31
C GLY A 123 13.49 -13.48 12.46
N GLU A 124 14.10 -12.50 13.13
CA GLU A 124 15.33 -11.83 12.70
C GLU A 124 16.38 -12.88 12.30
N SER A 125 16.46 -13.22 11.02
CA SER A 125 17.73 -13.63 10.45
C SER A 125 18.44 -12.33 10.08
N SER A 126 19.50 -11.95 10.79
CA SER A 126 20.42 -10.94 10.27
C SER A 126 20.79 -11.34 8.85
N PHE A 127 20.80 -10.37 7.94
CA PHE A 127 21.60 -10.52 6.73
C PHE A 127 23.05 -10.42 7.21
N ASP A 128 23.58 -11.52 7.74
CA ASP A 128 25.02 -11.62 7.96
C ASP A 128 25.64 -11.54 6.58
N GLU A 129 26.28 -10.39 6.37
CA GLU A 129 27.06 -10.04 5.22
C GLU A 129 28.18 -11.08 5.14
N ASP A 130 27.99 -12.11 4.32
CA ASP A 130 29.04 -13.05 3.95
C ASP A 130 30.08 -12.28 3.14
N ASN A 131 30.92 -11.57 3.88
CA ASN A 131 32.12 -10.90 3.44
C ASN A 131 33.16 -11.98 3.24
N THR A 132 33.09 -12.68 2.11
CA THR A 132 34.16 -13.56 1.64
C THR A 132 35.38 -12.70 1.29
N SER A 133 36.14 -12.28 2.31
CA SER A 133 37.52 -11.91 2.13
C SER A 133 38.32 -13.20 1.92
N THR A 134 38.97 -13.30 0.78
CA THR A 134 40.15 -14.13 0.50
C THR A 134 40.91 -14.52 1.77
N GLN A 135 40.77 -15.77 2.20
CA GLN A 135 41.70 -16.41 3.12
C GLN A 135 42.72 -17.16 2.29
N ASP A 136 43.78 -16.44 1.93
CA ASP A 136 45.04 -17.03 1.52
C ASP A 136 45.74 -17.52 2.79
N ASN A 137 45.84 -18.84 3.01
CA ASN A 137 47.11 -19.44 3.42
C ASN A 137 47.11 -20.98 3.38
N THR A 138 47.97 -21.47 2.51
CA THR A 138 48.87 -22.62 2.63
C THR A 138 48.81 -23.46 3.93
N SER A 139 48.54 -24.75 3.78
CA SER A 139 49.09 -25.84 4.62
C SER A 139 48.94 -27.15 3.85
N ALA A 140 50.06 -27.67 3.38
CA ALA A 140 50.20 -28.99 2.81
C ALA A 140 50.36 -30.02 3.92
N GLU A 141 49.49 -31.04 3.95
CA GLU A 141 49.74 -32.40 4.46
C GLU A 141 48.81 -33.30 3.62
N ASP A 142 49.32 -34.06 2.65
CA ASP A 142 49.91 -35.40 2.80
C ASP A 142 49.10 -36.34 3.70
N SER A 143 48.21 -37.13 3.09
CA SER A 143 47.94 -38.49 3.54
C SER A 143 47.25 -39.31 2.45
N THR A 144 47.88 -40.44 2.16
CA THR A 144 47.50 -41.48 1.22
C THR A 144 46.63 -42.53 1.91
N SER A 145 45.53 -42.93 1.25
CA SER A 145 44.92 -44.28 1.27
C SER A 145 43.70 -44.22 0.34
N ALA A 146 43.78 -44.77 -0.88
CA ALA A 146 43.60 -46.17 -1.24
C ALA A 146 42.16 -46.68 -1.04
N GLU A 147 41.46 -46.75 -2.18
CA GLU A 147 40.49 -47.76 -2.62
C GLU A 147 39.23 -48.04 -1.78
N ASP A 148 38.06 -47.66 -2.32
CA ASP A 148 37.11 -48.69 -2.79
C ASP A 148 36.19 -48.14 -3.88
N ASN A 149 35.94 -48.99 -4.85
CA ASN A 149 35.40 -48.76 -6.17
C ASN A 149 34.06 -49.48 -6.23
N THR A 150 32.93 -48.76 -6.18
CA THR A 150 31.65 -49.32 -6.63
C THR A 150 30.90 -48.32 -7.51
N ALA A 151 30.94 -48.64 -8.80
CA ALA A 151 30.22 -47.99 -9.88
C ALA A 151 28.71 -48.13 -9.70
N ALA A 152 28.01 -47.00 -9.67
CA ALA A 152 26.59 -46.92 -9.96
C ALA A 152 26.40 -46.05 -11.22
N THR A 153 26.05 -46.73 -12.32
CA THR A 153 25.72 -46.13 -13.61
C THR A 153 24.45 -45.28 -13.47
N ALA A 154 24.58 -43.96 -13.58
CA ALA A 154 23.44 -43.05 -13.63
C ALA A 154 23.00 -42.81 -15.09
N THR A 155 21.78 -43.24 -15.39
CA THR A 155 21.05 -42.97 -16.63
C THR A 155 20.64 -41.49 -16.69
N PRO A 156 20.90 -40.75 -17.79
CA PRO A 156 20.36 -39.40 -17.97
C PRO A 156 18.93 -39.49 -18.51
N GLY A 157 17.93 -39.03 -17.75
CA GLY A 157 16.59 -38.84 -18.29
C GLY A 157 15.47 -38.80 -17.26
N ALA A 158 15.29 -37.65 -16.62
CA ALA A 158 13.97 -37.18 -16.17
C ALA A 158 14.06 -35.71 -15.74
N THR A 159 13.67 -34.80 -16.64
CA THR A 159 13.37 -33.41 -16.29
C THR A 159 12.12 -33.42 -15.41
N ALA A 160 12.32 -33.36 -14.09
CA ALA A 160 11.24 -33.20 -13.13
C ALA A 160 10.83 -31.72 -13.09
N THR A 161 9.82 -31.38 -13.89
CA THR A 161 9.08 -30.12 -13.76
C THR A 161 8.18 -30.20 -12.52
N GLY A 162 8.78 -30.07 -11.34
CA GLY A 162 8.07 -29.98 -10.08
C GLY A 162 7.55 -28.56 -9.86
N THR A 163 6.31 -28.30 -10.26
CA THR A 163 5.60 -27.08 -9.84
C THR A 163 5.30 -27.20 -8.35
N ALA A 164 6.17 -26.66 -7.51
CA ALA A 164 5.91 -26.53 -6.08
C ALA A 164 4.76 -25.53 -5.87
N THR A 165 3.52 -26.03 -5.84
CA THR A 165 2.39 -25.25 -5.36
C THR A 165 2.52 -25.16 -3.85
N GLN A 166 3.08 -24.05 -3.36
CA GLN A 166 3.03 -23.73 -1.94
C GLN A 166 1.56 -23.66 -1.53
N ALA A 167 1.13 -24.61 -0.68
CA ALA A 167 -0.24 -24.67 -0.21
C ALA A 167 -0.51 -23.41 0.63
N SER A 168 -1.28 -22.48 0.05
CA SER A 168 -1.80 -21.32 0.75
C SER A 168 -2.61 -21.82 1.96
N PRO A 169 -2.30 -21.37 3.19
CA PRO A 169 -3.05 -21.79 4.37
C PRO A 169 -4.52 -21.45 4.17
N THR A 170 -5.38 -22.46 4.18
CA THR A 170 -6.83 -22.30 3.99
C THR A 170 -7.40 -21.67 5.25
N ALA A 171 -7.32 -20.34 5.34
CA ALA A 171 -7.97 -19.58 6.40
C ALA A 171 -9.48 -19.85 6.35
N MET A 172 -10.08 -20.16 7.49
CA MET A 172 -11.53 -20.29 7.60
C MET A 172 -12.18 -18.97 7.13
N PRO A 173 -13.30 -19.02 6.39
CA PRO A 173 -13.94 -17.81 5.89
C PRO A 173 -14.40 -16.96 7.07
N ALA A 174 -13.79 -15.79 7.22
CA ALA A 174 -14.27 -14.79 8.18
C ALA A 174 -15.71 -14.41 7.82
N VAL A 175 -16.57 -14.32 8.83
CA VAL A 175 -17.95 -13.84 8.63
C VAL A 175 -17.88 -12.32 8.51
N SER A 176 -18.00 -11.82 7.28
CA SER A 176 -18.14 -10.38 7.02
C SER A 176 -19.45 -9.88 7.63
N LEU A 177 -19.36 -8.97 8.61
CA LEU A 177 -20.52 -8.38 9.28
C LEU A 177 -21.03 -7.16 8.53
N TYR A 178 -20.13 -6.34 8.01
CA TYR A 178 -20.45 -5.12 7.27
C TYR A 178 -19.53 -4.98 6.06
N SER A 179 -20.05 -4.43 4.96
CA SER A 179 -19.29 -4.24 3.73
C SER A 179 -19.66 -2.92 3.06
N THR A 180 -18.68 -2.22 2.52
CA THR A 180 -18.86 -1.05 1.65
C THR A 180 -17.78 -1.02 0.56
N MET A 181 -17.89 -0.08 -0.38
CA MET A 181 -16.82 0.22 -1.33
C MET A 181 -16.23 1.59 -1.05
N LEU A 182 -14.92 1.70 -1.19
CA LEU A 182 -14.19 2.97 -1.18
C LEU A 182 -13.42 3.10 -2.50
N THR A 183 -13.34 4.32 -3.02
CA THR A 183 -12.61 4.61 -4.28
C THR A 183 -11.49 5.59 -3.98
N SER A 184 -10.28 5.27 -4.46
CA SER A 184 -9.14 6.17 -4.39
C SER A 184 -9.25 7.28 -5.41
N ASP A 185 -8.71 8.44 -5.09
CA ASP A 185 -8.59 9.57 -6.01
C ASP A 185 -7.46 9.35 -7.04
N ALA A 186 -7.22 10.36 -7.88
CA ALA A 186 -6.18 10.32 -8.90
C ALA A 186 -4.75 10.25 -8.33
N THR A 187 -4.57 10.43 -7.02
CA THR A 187 -3.28 10.31 -6.31
C THR A 187 -3.15 9.00 -5.54
N GLY A 188 -4.16 8.12 -5.59
CA GLY A 188 -4.14 6.87 -4.85
C GLY A 188 -4.48 7.04 -3.35
N GLN A 189 -5.18 8.11 -2.99
CA GLN A 189 -5.65 8.36 -1.63
C GLN A 189 -7.16 8.12 -1.51
N ILE A 190 -7.60 7.60 -0.37
CA ILE A 190 -9.04 7.51 -0.03
C ILE A 190 -9.30 8.42 1.16
N LYS A 191 -10.08 9.48 0.92
CA LYS A 191 -10.55 10.45 1.93
C LYS A 191 -12.07 10.61 1.97
N SER A 192 -12.78 9.98 1.04
CA SER A 192 -14.24 10.08 0.97
C SER A 192 -14.88 9.17 2.00
N SER A 193 -15.76 9.73 2.82
CA SER A 193 -16.54 8.96 3.79
C SER A 193 -17.54 8.01 3.11
N ALA A 194 -17.84 6.89 3.74
CA ALA A 194 -18.91 5.97 3.34
C ALA A 194 -19.84 5.69 4.51
N THR A 195 -21.12 5.41 4.24
CA THR A 195 -22.10 5.07 5.28
C THR A 195 -22.69 3.70 4.99
N ILE A 196 -22.63 2.82 6.00
CA ILE A 196 -23.29 1.52 6.01
C ILE A 196 -24.59 1.67 6.80
N ASN A 197 -25.72 1.43 6.14
CA ASN A 197 -27.04 1.49 6.76
C ASN A 197 -27.43 0.11 7.33
N HIS A 198 -28.44 0.10 8.21
CA HIS A 198 -28.97 -1.13 8.82
C HIS A 198 -27.95 -1.89 9.70
N VAL A 199 -27.03 -1.17 10.32
CA VAL A 199 -26.08 -1.71 11.29
C VAL A 199 -26.81 -1.84 12.62
N ASN A 200 -27.28 -3.03 12.97
CA ASN A 200 -28.09 -3.23 14.19
C ASN A 200 -27.27 -3.14 15.49
N THR A 201 -25.96 -3.36 15.41
CA THR A 201 -25.04 -3.39 16.54
C THR A 201 -23.77 -2.64 16.17
N PRO A 202 -23.22 -1.77 17.05
CA PRO A 202 -21.95 -1.11 16.76
C PRO A 202 -20.81 -2.14 16.64
N PRO A 203 -19.79 -1.90 15.79
CA PRO A 203 -18.57 -2.67 15.82
C PRO A 203 -17.98 -2.69 17.25
N THR A 204 -17.68 -3.88 17.76
CA THR A 204 -17.13 -4.04 19.11
C THR A 204 -15.60 -3.95 19.08
N PRO A 205 -15.00 -3.05 19.88
CA PRO A 205 -13.56 -3.03 20.07
C PRO A 205 -13.07 -4.38 20.61
N ASN A 206 -11.89 -4.83 20.18
CA ASN A 206 -11.15 -6.03 20.65
C ASN A 206 -11.45 -7.37 19.96
N ASN A 207 -12.53 -7.53 19.19
CA ASN A 207 -12.77 -8.77 18.44
C ASN A 207 -13.27 -8.52 17.01
N MET A 208 -12.99 -7.34 16.49
CA MET A 208 -13.30 -7.00 15.12
C MET A 208 -12.12 -6.29 14.47
N HIS A 209 -11.98 -6.47 13.18
CA HIS A 209 -11.01 -5.77 12.36
C HIS A 209 -11.66 -5.28 11.07
N VAL A 210 -10.97 -4.37 10.41
CA VAL A 210 -11.33 -3.89 9.08
C VAL A 210 -10.33 -4.45 8.09
N SER A 211 -10.84 -5.09 7.04
CA SER A 211 -10.08 -5.62 5.91
C SER A 211 -10.39 -4.78 4.67
N VAL A 212 -9.35 -4.32 3.98
CA VAL A 212 -9.46 -3.66 2.67
C VAL A 212 -8.99 -4.67 1.63
N TYR A 213 -9.82 -4.93 0.63
CA TYR A 213 -9.55 -5.95 -0.37
C TYR A 213 -9.05 -5.35 -1.68
N ASN A 214 -8.32 -6.19 -2.41
CA ASN A 214 -7.71 -5.83 -3.67
C ASN A 214 -8.73 -5.44 -4.77
N GLY A 215 -9.88 -6.12 -4.79
CA GLY A 215 -10.89 -5.93 -5.83
C GLY A 215 -12.14 -5.20 -5.38
N SER A 216 -12.87 -4.65 -6.35
CA SER A 216 -14.15 -3.97 -6.14
C SER A 216 -15.35 -4.90 -5.97
N ALA A 217 -15.21 -6.20 -6.28
CA ALA A 217 -16.34 -7.12 -6.34
C ALA A 217 -16.15 -8.47 -5.63
N LEU A 218 -14.94 -8.76 -5.11
CA LEU A 218 -14.60 -10.03 -4.44
C LEU A 218 -15.00 -11.30 -5.23
N LYS A 219 -14.97 -11.25 -6.56
CA LYS A 219 -15.44 -12.35 -7.41
C LYS A 219 -14.37 -13.43 -7.63
N THR A 220 -13.11 -13.01 -7.79
CA THR A 220 -11.98 -13.91 -8.02
C THR A 220 -11.16 -14.12 -6.75
N ALA A 221 -10.30 -15.14 -6.73
CA ALA A 221 -9.41 -15.39 -5.59
C ALA A 221 -8.48 -14.19 -5.33
N GLU A 222 -7.98 -13.56 -6.39
CA GLU A 222 -7.09 -12.39 -6.34
C GLU A 222 -7.81 -11.17 -5.77
N GLN A 223 -9.10 -10.99 -6.10
CA GLN A 223 -9.91 -9.91 -5.55
C GLN A 223 -10.22 -10.10 -4.06
N LYS A 224 -10.24 -11.35 -3.57
CA LYS A 224 -10.49 -11.72 -2.17
C LYS A 224 -9.25 -11.63 -1.28
N VAL A 225 -8.09 -11.25 -1.83
CA VAL A 225 -6.90 -10.97 -1.04
C VAL A 225 -7.09 -9.64 -0.31
N ALA A 226 -7.06 -9.69 1.03
CA ALA A 226 -7.03 -8.49 1.86
C ALA A 226 -5.64 -7.84 1.75
N ILE A 227 -5.59 -6.64 1.19
CA ILE A 227 -4.37 -5.87 0.98
C ILE A 227 -4.00 -5.05 2.23
N ALA A 228 -4.98 -4.58 3.00
CA ALA A 228 -4.73 -3.94 4.31
C ALA A 228 -5.67 -4.48 5.38
N CYS A 229 -5.21 -4.41 6.63
CA CYS A 229 -5.99 -4.81 7.79
C CYS A 229 -5.69 -3.90 8.98
N GLY A 230 -6.72 -3.50 9.73
CA GLY A 230 -6.57 -2.80 11.01
C GLY A 230 -7.53 -3.33 12.09
N ASN A 231 -6.99 -3.65 13.27
CA ASN A 231 -7.81 -4.01 14.44
C ASN A 231 -8.64 -2.81 14.90
N ILE A 232 -9.92 -3.04 15.18
CA ILE A 232 -10.82 -2.00 15.67
C ILE A 232 -10.57 -1.76 17.16
N LYS A 233 -10.34 -0.49 17.50
CA LYS A 233 -10.15 -0.01 18.87
C LYS A 233 -11.16 1.07 19.18
N SER A 234 -11.53 1.19 20.46
CA SER A 234 -12.31 2.34 20.94
C SER A 234 -11.58 3.62 20.60
N TYR A 235 -12.28 4.56 19.97
CA TYR A 235 -11.75 5.89 19.71
C TYR A 235 -12.46 6.86 20.64
N GLN A 236 -11.77 7.30 21.67
CA GLN A 236 -12.17 8.48 22.42
C GLN A 236 -11.41 9.63 21.77
N PRO A 237 -12.04 10.50 20.96
CA PRO A 237 -11.37 11.71 20.52
C PRO A 237 -10.97 12.43 21.79
N LYS A 238 -9.67 12.49 22.07
CA LYS A 238 -9.16 13.26 23.20
C LYS A 238 -9.68 14.66 22.96
N THR A 239 -10.66 15.10 23.75
CA THR A 239 -11.18 16.47 23.66
C THR A 239 -9.96 17.35 23.74
N SER A 240 -9.68 18.06 22.65
CA SER A 240 -8.47 18.84 22.49
C SER A 240 -8.51 20.07 23.40
N SER A 241 -8.47 19.87 24.73
CA SER A 241 -7.79 20.76 25.64
C SER A 241 -6.35 20.23 25.75
N ALA A 242 -5.62 20.38 24.66
CA ALA A 242 -4.20 20.09 24.62
C ALA A 242 -3.45 21.42 24.77
N THR A 243 -3.16 21.79 26.02
CA THR A 243 -1.89 22.46 26.31
C THR A 243 -0.79 21.54 25.81
N ALA A 244 -0.04 21.99 24.81
CA ALA A 244 1.03 21.22 24.21
C ALA A 244 2.14 20.94 25.24
N THR A 245 2.10 19.78 25.88
CA THR A 245 3.27 19.23 26.58
C THR A 245 4.11 18.51 25.55
N ALA A 246 5.07 19.24 24.99
CA ALA A 246 6.11 18.70 24.12
C ALA A 246 6.94 17.68 24.90
N THR A 247 6.69 16.39 24.70
CA THR A 247 7.65 15.34 25.04
C THR A 247 8.55 15.17 23.84
N GLY A 248 9.78 15.68 23.96
CA GLY A 248 10.77 15.70 22.89
C GLY A 248 11.16 14.29 22.45
N THR A 249 10.74 13.93 21.25
CA THR A 249 11.64 13.24 20.31
C THR A 249 11.75 14.20 19.14
N ALA A 250 12.90 14.88 19.04
CA ALA A 250 13.13 15.83 17.97
C ALA A 250 12.89 15.11 16.62
N PRO A 251 12.03 15.65 15.73
CA PRO A 251 12.09 15.27 14.33
C PRO A 251 13.54 15.52 13.91
N ALA A 252 14.22 14.48 13.41
CA ALA A 252 15.49 14.69 12.72
C ALA A 252 15.19 15.46 11.43
N THR A 253 15.05 16.78 11.53
CA THR A 253 15.00 17.75 10.43
C THR A 253 16.38 18.01 9.84
N GLY A 254 17.37 17.19 10.19
CA GLY A 254 18.60 17.12 9.42
C GLY A 254 18.29 16.51 8.08
N THR A 255 18.04 17.36 7.07
CA THR A 255 18.13 16.98 5.66
C THR A 255 19.58 16.55 5.42
N ALA A 256 19.91 15.30 5.74
CA ALA A 256 21.18 14.71 5.37
C ALA A 256 21.14 14.47 3.86
N THR A 257 21.41 15.52 3.10
CA THR A 257 21.65 15.44 1.67
C THR A 257 22.97 14.71 1.49
N GLY A 258 22.93 13.45 1.08
CA GLY A 258 24.15 12.69 0.87
C GLY A 258 25.00 13.32 -0.22
N THR A 259 26.15 13.86 0.15
CA THR A 259 27.24 14.17 -0.79
C THR A 259 27.86 12.86 -1.31
N THR A 260 28.68 12.98 -2.36
CA THR A 260 29.39 11.82 -2.93
C THR A 260 30.12 11.04 -1.82
N GLY A 261 29.87 9.72 -1.75
CA GLY A 261 30.50 8.81 -0.77
C GLY A 261 29.59 8.26 0.32
N ASN A 262 28.39 8.82 0.52
CA ASN A 262 27.43 8.29 1.50
C ASN A 262 26.67 7.06 0.96
N THR A 263 26.42 6.09 1.83
CA THR A 263 25.52 4.96 1.59
C THR A 263 24.22 5.15 2.35
N PHE A 264 23.11 4.80 1.69
CA PHE A 264 21.78 4.77 2.24
C PHE A 264 21.24 3.36 2.16
N THR A 265 20.42 2.97 3.12
CA THR A 265 19.88 1.62 3.22
C THR A 265 18.38 1.64 3.46
N ALA A 266 17.68 0.66 2.90
CA ALA A 266 16.31 0.31 3.26
C ALA A 266 16.23 -1.18 3.55
N ASN A 267 15.97 -1.52 4.81
CA ASN A 267 15.54 -2.87 5.17
C ASN A 267 14.07 -3.00 4.78
N MET A 268 13.78 -3.95 3.90
CA MET A 268 12.44 -4.21 3.43
C MET A 268 11.94 -5.49 4.07
N GLY A 269 10.83 -5.38 4.79
CA GLY A 269 10.17 -6.51 5.40
C GLY A 269 9.01 -7.03 4.54
N PRO A 270 8.47 -8.20 4.92
CA PRO A 270 7.23 -8.70 4.33
C PRO A 270 6.11 -7.69 4.53
N THR A 271 5.20 -7.62 3.58
CA THR A 271 3.87 -7.07 3.83
C THR A 271 3.04 -8.12 4.56
N ASN A 272 1.73 -7.97 4.51
CA ASN A 272 0.79 -8.64 5.40
C ASN A 272 -0.14 -9.61 4.72
N SER A 273 -0.06 -9.72 3.41
CA SER A 273 -0.76 -10.80 2.76
C SER A 273 -0.08 -12.10 3.22
N PRO A 274 -0.84 -13.13 3.63
CA PRO A 274 -0.28 -14.41 4.10
C PRO A 274 0.69 -15.08 3.12
N ASN A 275 0.75 -14.62 1.87
CA ASN A 275 1.61 -15.06 0.78
C ASN A 275 2.79 -14.11 0.47
N GLU A 276 3.07 -13.11 1.30
CA GLU A 276 4.08 -12.06 1.04
C GLU A 276 5.19 -12.05 2.11
N HIS A 277 5.77 -13.22 2.41
CA HIS A 277 6.80 -13.43 3.46
C HIS A 277 8.24 -13.02 3.06
N SER A 278 8.40 -12.23 1.99
CA SER A 278 9.72 -11.85 1.47
C SER A 278 10.40 -10.77 2.32
N THR A 279 11.73 -10.81 2.41
CA THR A 279 12.57 -9.77 3.03
C THR A 279 13.65 -9.33 2.07
N GLY A 280 14.17 -8.12 2.24
CA GLY A 280 15.27 -7.64 1.41
C GLY A 280 16.00 -6.43 1.98
N LEU A 281 17.03 -6.03 1.25
CA LEU A 281 17.86 -4.87 1.52
C LEU A 281 18.08 -4.11 0.21
N ALA A 282 17.77 -2.82 0.20
CA ALA A 282 18.23 -1.90 -0.85
C ALA A 282 19.37 -1.03 -0.31
N ARG A 283 20.51 -1.01 -0.98
CA ARG A 283 21.66 -0.12 -0.70
C ARG A 283 21.82 0.86 -1.84
N LEU A 284 21.83 2.16 -1.52
CA LEU A 284 21.99 3.24 -2.48
C LEU A 284 23.29 3.97 -2.17
N SER A 285 24.11 4.24 -3.19
CA SER A 285 25.30 5.07 -3.04
C SER A 285 25.40 6.08 -4.17
N LEU A 286 25.79 7.31 -3.86
CA LEU A 286 25.97 8.36 -4.85
C LEU A 286 27.46 8.65 -5.03
N THR A 287 27.98 8.48 -6.25
CA THR A 287 29.36 8.80 -6.58
C THR A 287 29.45 9.62 -7.85
N LYS A 288 29.98 10.84 -7.77
CA LYS A 288 30.23 11.72 -8.94
C LYS A 288 28.99 11.85 -9.85
N GLY A 289 27.82 12.09 -9.25
CA GLY A 289 26.57 12.22 -9.98
C GLY A 289 25.95 10.91 -10.49
N THR A 290 26.52 9.76 -10.13
CA THR A 290 25.98 8.43 -10.47
C THR A 290 25.47 7.74 -9.22
N LEU A 291 24.15 7.54 -9.15
CA LEU A 291 23.50 6.73 -8.13
C LEU A 291 23.65 5.25 -8.51
N SER A 292 24.18 4.45 -7.62
CA SER A 292 24.17 2.99 -7.71
C SER A 292 23.18 2.43 -6.70
N VAL A 293 22.32 1.53 -7.14
CA VAL A 293 21.34 0.85 -6.30
C VAL A 293 21.59 -0.64 -6.38
N GLN A 294 21.96 -1.25 -5.26
CA GLN A 294 21.99 -2.69 -5.09
C GLN A 294 20.73 -3.11 -4.33
N PHE A 295 20.04 -4.11 -4.84
CA PHE A 295 18.83 -4.66 -4.25
C PHE A 295 19.03 -6.15 -4.08
N LYS A 296 18.85 -6.65 -2.86
CA LYS A 296 18.85 -8.07 -2.53
C LYS A 296 17.55 -8.43 -1.84
N ALA A 297 16.97 -9.57 -2.19
CA ALA A 297 15.78 -10.09 -1.52
C ALA A 297 15.78 -11.61 -1.44
N LYS A 298 15.01 -12.16 -0.50
CA LYS A 298 14.75 -13.58 -0.31
C LYS A 298 13.31 -13.83 0.10
N GLY A 299 12.83 -15.06 -0.05
CA GLY A 299 11.47 -15.45 0.31
C GLY A 299 10.41 -15.00 -0.70
N LEU A 300 10.82 -14.63 -1.92
CA LEU A 300 9.91 -14.48 -3.05
C LEU A 300 9.46 -15.85 -3.54
N ALA A 301 8.34 -15.92 -4.27
CA ALA A 301 7.94 -17.17 -4.90
C ALA A 301 9.03 -17.63 -5.89
N PRO A 302 9.42 -18.91 -5.93
CA PRO A 302 10.43 -19.37 -6.87
C PRO A 302 10.06 -19.08 -8.33
N ASN A 303 11.02 -18.58 -9.12
CA ASN A 303 10.84 -18.23 -10.53
C ASN A 303 9.78 -17.16 -10.82
N SER A 304 9.27 -16.45 -9.81
CA SER A 304 8.31 -15.37 -10.01
C SER A 304 8.99 -14.08 -10.46
N THR A 305 8.21 -13.20 -11.07
CA THR A 305 8.71 -11.95 -11.63
C THR A 305 8.00 -10.75 -11.00
N HIS A 306 8.78 -9.77 -10.55
CA HIS A 306 8.30 -8.62 -9.79
C HIS A 306 8.86 -7.31 -10.32
N ALA A 307 8.08 -6.24 -10.29
CA ALA A 307 8.62 -4.90 -10.48
C ALA A 307 9.23 -4.38 -9.18
N VAL A 308 10.35 -3.66 -9.30
CA VAL A 308 11.03 -2.98 -8.18
C VAL A 308 11.15 -1.50 -8.51
N ARG A 309 10.74 -0.65 -7.58
CA ARG A 309 10.77 0.81 -7.77
C ARG A 309 11.16 1.52 -6.48
N VAL A 310 11.84 2.65 -6.64
CA VAL A 310 12.05 3.62 -5.57
C VAL A 310 11.11 4.79 -5.80
N TYR A 311 10.32 5.10 -4.78
CA TYR A 311 9.37 6.20 -4.76
C TYR A 311 9.88 7.34 -3.89
N SER A 312 9.40 8.55 -4.15
CA SER A 312 9.50 9.66 -3.20
C SER A 312 8.59 9.41 -1.98
N GLY A 313 8.92 10.00 -0.85
CA GLY A 313 8.16 9.86 0.40
C GLY A 313 8.57 8.66 1.24
N THR A 314 7.61 8.05 1.92
CA THR A 314 7.82 6.90 2.82
C THR A 314 6.89 5.76 2.44
N CYS A 315 7.10 4.56 2.97
CA CYS A 315 6.16 3.45 2.83
C CYS A 315 4.74 3.87 3.18
N GLN A 316 4.56 4.68 4.24
CA GLN A 316 3.27 5.18 4.71
C GLN A 316 2.67 6.28 3.81
N ASN A 317 3.49 6.96 3.02
CA ASN A 317 3.07 8.05 2.16
C ASN A 317 3.92 8.05 0.88
N ILE A 318 3.56 7.16 -0.03
CA ILE A 318 4.26 6.98 -1.30
C ILE A 318 3.90 8.11 -2.26
N GLY A 319 4.92 8.78 -2.77
CA GLY A 319 4.83 9.79 -3.82
C GLY A 319 5.01 9.21 -5.22
N SER A 320 5.56 10.03 -6.12
CA SER A 320 5.90 9.61 -7.48
C SER A 320 7.11 8.67 -7.52
N VAL A 321 7.22 7.89 -8.60
CA VAL A 321 8.41 7.06 -8.87
C VAL A 321 9.63 7.97 -9.04
N ALA A 322 10.62 7.80 -8.18
CA ALA A 322 11.90 8.50 -8.26
C ALA A 322 12.90 7.73 -9.15
N TYR A 323 12.98 6.41 -8.97
CA TYR A 323 13.86 5.54 -9.76
C TYR A 323 13.16 4.21 -10.09
N ASP A 324 13.05 3.89 -11.37
CA ASP A 324 12.53 2.60 -11.82
C ASP A 324 13.68 1.58 -11.90
N LEU A 325 13.71 0.62 -10.98
CA LEU A 325 14.72 -0.44 -10.98
C LEU A 325 14.40 -1.52 -12.03
N GLY A 326 13.18 -1.54 -12.56
CA GLY A 326 12.72 -2.46 -13.59
C GLY A 326 12.17 -3.74 -12.98
N THR A 327 12.37 -4.84 -13.68
CA THR A 327 11.82 -6.14 -13.33
C THR A 327 12.91 -7.06 -12.80
N ILE A 328 12.61 -7.77 -11.71
CA ILE A 328 13.43 -8.85 -11.16
C ILE A 328 12.72 -10.19 -11.33
N THR A 329 13.48 -11.25 -11.49
CA THR A 329 12.98 -12.62 -11.44
C THR A 329 13.68 -13.33 -10.29
N ALA A 330 12.91 -13.85 -9.35
CA ALA A 330 13.44 -14.67 -8.27
C ALA A 330 13.98 -15.98 -8.83
N ASP A 331 15.10 -16.46 -8.30
CA ASP A 331 15.63 -17.77 -8.67
C ASP A 331 14.76 -18.92 -8.11
N SER A 332 15.22 -20.15 -8.28
CA SER A 332 14.53 -21.35 -7.76
C SER A 332 14.44 -21.40 -6.23
N GLU A 333 15.23 -20.61 -5.51
CA GLU A 333 15.22 -20.49 -4.05
C GLU A 333 14.44 -19.26 -3.57
N GLY A 334 13.85 -18.48 -4.48
CA GLY A 334 13.12 -17.27 -4.14
C GLY A 334 14.04 -16.10 -3.79
N LYS A 335 15.28 -16.09 -4.29
CA LYS A 335 16.27 -15.02 -4.06
C LYS A 335 16.45 -14.15 -5.29
N VAL A 336 16.86 -12.89 -5.05
CA VAL A 336 17.20 -11.91 -6.09
C VAL A 336 18.42 -11.11 -5.66
N ASP A 337 19.31 -10.83 -6.61
CA ASP A 337 20.37 -9.83 -6.52
C ASP A 337 20.33 -8.97 -7.80
N LEU A 338 20.07 -7.67 -7.65
CA LEU A 338 19.97 -6.71 -8.74
C LEU A 338 20.90 -5.53 -8.44
N SER A 339 21.65 -5.09 -9.44
CA SER A 339 22.37 -3.82 -9.39
C SER A 339 21.98 -2.93 -10.57
N LYS A 340 21.66 -1.66 -10.31
CA LYS A 340 21.30 -0.68 -11.33
C LYS A 340 21.91 0.68 -11.04
N THR A 341 22.25 1.43 -12.09
CA THR A 341 22.82 2.78 -11.97
C THR A 341 21.96 3.83 -12.66
N PHE A 342 21.99 5.05 -12.12
CA PHE A 342 21.31 6.23 -12.65
C PHE A 342 22.28 7.40 -12.69
N LYS A 343 22.36 8.11 -13.83
CA LYS A 343 23.24 9.26 -14.02
C LYS A 343 22.53 10.56 -13.67
N ASN A 344 23.32 11.62 -13.47
CA ASN A 344 22.87 12.98 -13.19
C ASN A 344 22.04 13.11 -11.89
N VAL A 345 22.32 12.26 -10.90
CA VAL A 345 21.70 12.34 -9.58
C VAL A 345 22.54 13.29 -8.71
N THR A 346 21.94 14.36 -8.20
CA THR A 346 22.68 15.36 -7.40
C THR A 346 22.69 15.03 -5.91
N SER A 347 21.68 14.33 -5.42
CA SER A 347 21.54 13.96 -4.02
C SER A 347 20.59 12.78 -3.83
N ILE A 348 20.71 12.12 -2.68
CA ILE A 348 19.72 11.17 -2.15
C ILE A 348 19.13 11.82 -0.89
N PRO A 349 17.82 12.10 -0.83
CA PRO A 349 17.21 12.69 0.35
C PRO A 349 16.99 11.63 1.43
N ASP A 350 17.56 11.83 2.61
CA ASP A 350 17.32 10.99 3.79
C ASP A 350 15.84 11.04 4.22
N ASN A 351 15.27 9.91 4.62
CA ASN A 351 13.88 9.76 5.09
C ASN A 351 12.77 10.18 4.08
N ASN A 352 13.10 10.38 2.81
CA ASN A 352 12.12 10.85 1.81
C ASN A 352 12.14 10.03 0.52
N LEU A 353 12.66 8.79 0.60
CA LEU A 353 12.47 7.77 -0.42
C LEU A 353 12.03 6.46 0.24
N ALA A 354 11.30 5.65 -0.52
CA ALA A 354 10.95 4.28 -0.14
C ALA A 354 11.16 3.33 -1.32
N ALA A 355 11.80 2.19 -1.05
CA ALA A 355 11.91 1.09 -2.00
C ALA A 355 10.70 0.15 -1.86
N GLN A 356 10.14 -0.28 -2.99
CA GLN A 356 9.06 -1.25 -3.04
C GLN A 356 9.34 -2.35 -4.05
N VAL A 357 8.88 -3.55 -3.70
CA VAL A 357 8.67 -4.66 -4.65
C VAL A 357 7.18 -4.89 -4.77
N HIS A 358 6.70 -5.04 -5.99
CA HIS A 358 5.29 -5.28 -6.28
C HIS A 358 5.00 -6.74 -6.57
N TYR A 359 3.74 -7.13 -6.44
CA TYR A 359 3.28 -8.49 -6.63
C TYR A 359 3.55 -9.00 -8.04
N GLY A 360 3.40 -8.14 -9.05
CA GLY A 360 3.70 -8.46 -10.45
C GLY A 360 4.48 -7.35 -11.15
N THR A 361 4.39 -7.33 -12.49
CA THR A 361 5.11 -6.39 -13.35
C THR A 361 4.21 -5.40 -14.09
N HIS A 362 2.92 -5.74 -14.25
CA HIS A 362 1.95 -4.90 -14.92
C HIS A 362 1.31 -3.92 -13.92
N LEU A 363 2.05 -2.89 -13.53
CA LEU A 363 1.65 -1.96 -12.47
C LEU A 363 0.45 -1.04 -12.83
N ASN A 364 -0.09 -1.18 -14.03
CA ASN A 364 -1.39 -0.63 -14.40
C ASN A 364 -2.57 -1.47 -13.87
N ASP A 365 -2.32 -2.70 -13.45
CA ASP A 365 -3.27 -3.55 -12.75
C ASP A 365 -3.09 -3.43 -11.24
N GLN A 366 -4.20 -3.32 -10.50
CA GLN A 366 -4.14 -3.08 -9.05
C GLN A 366 -3.57 -4.27 -8.29
N VAL A 367 -3.89 -5.50 -8.72
CA VAL A 367 -3.37 -6.70 -8.08
C VAL A 367 -1.87 -6.74 -8.25
N GLN A 368 -1.39 -6.52 -9.47
CA GLN A 368 0.03 -6.52 -9.75
C GLN A 368 0.79 -5.34 -9.13
N ASN A 369 0.11 -4.22 -8.87
CA ASN A 369 0.68 -3.06 -8.21
C ASN A 369 0.70 -3.16 -6.68
N ASN A 370 0.15 -4.22 -6.08
CA ASN A 370 0.21 -4.43 -4.63
C ASN A 370 1.68 -4.57 -4.19
N PRO A 371 2.19 -3.72 -3.27
CA PRO A 371 3.53 -3.91 -2.75
C PRO A 371 3.56 -5.18 -1.88
N ILE A 372 4.58 -6.02 -2.09
CA ILE A 372 4.86 -7.24 -1.31
C ILE A 372 6.04 -7.07 -0.35
N MET A 373 6.83 -6.01 -0.57
CA MET A 373 7.88 -5.54 0.33
C MET A 373 7.94 -4.01 0.24
N CYS A 374 8.19 -3.37 1.38
CA CYS A 374 8.51 -1.94 1.42
C CYS A 374 9.56 -1.65 2.49
N GLY A 375 10.46 -0.70 2.19
CA GLY A 375 11.42 -0.18 3.15
C GLY A 375 11.71 1.29 2.91
N ASN A 376 11.69 2.08 3.98
CA ASN A 376 12.10 3.49 3.95
C ASN A 376 13.63 3.57 3.80
N ILE A 377 14.10 4.46 2.93
CA ILE A 377 15.53 4.67 2.67
C ILE A 377 16.05 5.71 3.65
N HIS A 378 17.10 5.32 4.38
CA HIS A 378 17.74 6.14 5.40
C HIS A 378 19.25 6.19 5.19
N LEU A 379 19.90 7.26 5.62
CA LEU A 379 21.36 7.33 5.69
C LEU A 379 21.87 6.20 6.60
N ASP A 380 22.83 5.42 6.11
CA ASP A 380 23.51 4.42 6.94
C ASP A 380 24.46 5.13 7.91
N LYS A 381 24.01 5.28 9.16
CA LYS A 381 24.76 5.96 10.23
C LYS A 381 25.99 5.18 10.70
N ASN A 382 26.09 3.90 10.35
CA ASN A 382 27.21 3.05 10.72
C ASN A 382 28.32 3.06 9.68
N GLN A 383 28.16 3.79 8.57
CA GLN A 383 29.26 3.96 7.63
C GLN A 383 30.43 4.70 8.29
N PRO A 384 31.68 4.24 8.07
CA PRO A 384 32.84 5.04 8.34
C PRO A 384 32.66 6.36 7.61
N SER A 385 32.67 7.48 8.35
CA SER A 385 32.59 8.81 7.75
C SER A 385 33.65 8.86 6.65
N ALA A 386 33.22 9.05 5.40
CA ALA A 386 34.13 9.18 4.28
C ALA A 386 35.09 10.31 4.64
N THR A 387 36.31 9.95 5.01
CA THR A 387 37.32 10.92 5.44
C THR A 387 37.50 11.82 4.24
N ALA A 388 37.15 13.10 4.38
CA ALA A 388 37.35 14.07 3.33
C ALA A 388 38.84 14.09 3.00
N THR A 389 39.24 13.41 1.93
CA THR A 389 40.60 13.50 1.43
C THR A 389 40.78 14.94 0.96
N PRO A 390 41.72 15.70 1.55
CA PRO A 390 41.89 17.13 1.30
C PRO A 390 42.26 17.46 -0.15
#